data_AF-A0A950GF25-F1
#
_entry.id   AF-A0A950GF25-F1
#
_cell.length_a   1.000
_cell.length_b   1.000
_cell.length_c   1.000
_cell.angle_alpha   90.00
_cell.angle_beta   90.00
_cell.angle_gamma   90.00
#
_symmetry.space_group_name_H-M   'P 1'
#
loop_
_entity.id
_entity.type
_entity.pdbx_description
1 polymer ?
#
loop_
_entity_poly.entity_id
_entity_poly.type
_entity_poly.pdbx_seq_one_letter_code
_entity_poly.pdbx_strand_id
1 'polypeptide(L)' 'GIHVVTWTVNRAEDMARLIDWGVDGLITDRPDIARQVSLAEGIQSPAHERHFGS' A
#
# COMPACT_ATOMS: atom_id res chain seq x y z
N GLY A 1 -18.88 -1.42 3.35
CA GLY A 1 -17.99 -2.08 4.32
C GLY A 1 -17.23 -1.04 5.12
N ILE A 2 -16.51 -1.43 6.16
CA ILE A 2 -15.56 -0.56 6.87
C ILE A 2 -14.19 -0.74 6.20
N HIS A 3 -13.48 0.35 5.93
CA HIS A 3 -12.11 0.28 5.43
C HIS A 3 -11.13 -0.06 6.55
N VAL A 4 -10.24 -1.02 6.30
CA VAL A 4 -9.20 -1.47 7.22
C VAL A 4 -7.84 -1.01 6.70
N VAL A 5 -7.21 -0.12 7.45
CA VAL A 5 -5.87 0.40 7.15
C VAL A 5 -4.93 0.04 8.30
N THR A 6 -3.77 -0.54 7.98
CA THR A 6 -2.78 -1.03 8.95
C THR A 6 -1.59 -0.08 9.11
N TRP A 7 -1.00 -0.03 10.31
CA TRP A 7 0.17 0.80 10.62
C TRP A 7 1.04 0.13 11.71
N THR A 8 2.35 0.34 11.80
CA THR A 8 3.28 0.66 10.71
C THR A 8 3.92 -0.64 10.25
N VAL A 9 3.91 -0.91 8.94
CA VAL A 9 4.39 -2.18 8.39
C VAL A 9 5.65 -1.91 7.56
N ASN A 10 6.78 -2.48 7.96
CA ASN A 10 8.08 -2.18 7.36
C ASN A 10 8.75 -3.38 6.67
N ARG A 11 8.22 -4.60 6.84
CA ARG A 11 8.75 -5.82 6.21
C ARG A 11 7.95 -6.18 4.96
N ALA A 12 8.65 -6.52 3.88
CA ALA A 12 8.02 -6.90 2.62
C ALA A 12 7.08 -8.11 2.75
N GLU A 13 7.49 -9.12 3.53
CA GLU A 13 6.70 -10.32 3.81
C GLU A 13 5.35 -10.00 4.48
N ASP A 14 5.36 -9.09 5.44
CA ASP A 14 4.14 -8.66 6.14
C ASP A 14 3.25 -7.82 5.22
N MET A 15 3.84 -6.95 4.39
CA MET A 15 3.08 -6.18 3.38
C MET A 15 2.34 -7.11 2.41
N ALA A 16 3.04 -8.11 1.85
CA ALA A 16 2.44 -9.06 0.91
C ALA A 16 1.30 -9.85 1.55
N ARG A 17 1.50 -10.31 2.80
CA ARG A 17 0.47 -11.04 3.54
C ARG A 17 -0.76 -10.18 3.83
N LEU A 18 -0.58 -8.91 4.21
CA LEU A 18 -1.69 -7.99 4.47
C LEU A 18 -2.46 -7.65 3.19
N ILE A 19 -1.75 -7.50 2.07
CA ILE A 19 -2.34 -7.33 0.74
C ILE A 19 -3.19 -8.55 0.38
N ASP A 20 -2.67 -9.77 0.55
CA ASP A 20 -3.40 -11.02 0.31
C ASP A 20 -4.66 -11.12 1.19
N TRP A 21 -4.60 -10.60 2.42
CA TRP A 21 -5.76 -10.51 3.32
C TRP A 21 -6.79 -9.45 2.94
N GLY A 22 -6.50 -8.62 1.92
CA GLY A 22 -7.44 -7.64 1.40
C GLY A 22 -7.58 -6.40 2.26
N VAL A 23 -6.52 -5.95 2.95
CA VAL A 23 -6.54 -4.64 3.61
C VAL A 23 -6.69 -3.51 2.57
N ASP A 24 -7.44 -2.47 2.91
CA ASP A 24 -7.64 -1.31 2.04
C ASP A 24 -6.39 -0.42 1.96
N GLY A 25 -5.50 -0.53 2.95
CA GLY A 25 -4.25 0.20 2.94
C GLY A 25 -3.27 -0.23 4.03
N LEU A 26 -2.02 0.17 3.83
CA LEU A 26 -0.96 0.08 4.83
C LEU A 26 -0.20 1.39 4.90
N ILE A 27 0.28 1.72 6.09
CA ILE A 27 1.14 2.86 6.37
C ILE A 27 2.54 2.29 6.68
N THR A 28 3.55 2.85 6.02
CA THR A 28 4.94 2.36 6.09
C THR A 28 5.94 3.52 6.13
N ASP A 29 7.07 3.31 6.81
CA ASP A 29 8.24 4.19 6.71
C ASP A 29 9.10 3.83 5.47
N ARG A 30 8.75 2.75 4.77
CA ARG A 30 9.49 2.15 3.65
C ARG A 30 8.65 2.17 2.36
N PRO A 31 8.34 3.37 1.81
CA PRO A 31 7.54 3.48 0.60
C PRO A 31 8.21 2.84 -0.62
N ASP A 32 9.55 2.74 -0.61
CA ASP A 32 10.35 2.03 -1.60
C ASP A 32 9.99 0.54 -1.66
N ILE A 33 9.91 -0.12 -0.50
CA ILE A 33 9.55 -1.54 -0.39
C ILE A 33 8.08 -1.74 -0.71
N ALA A 34 7.19 -0.91 -0.16
CA ALA A 34 5.75 -1.02 -0.42
C ALA A 34 5.45 -0.93 -1.92
N ARG A 35 6.12 -0.03 -2.65
CA ARG A 35 5.95 0.06 -4.11
C ARG A 35 6.41 -1.21 -4.83
N GLN A 36 7.52 -1.82 -4.42
CA GLN A 36 7.98 -3.08 -5.02
C GLN A 36 7.00 -4.23 -4.76
N VAL A 37 6.50 -4.35 -3.53
CA VAL A 37 5.52 -5.37 -3.17
C VAL A 37 4.22 -5.16 -3.93
N SER A 38 3.67 -3.94 -3.97
CA SER A 38 2.44 -3.65 -4.72
C SER A 38 2.58 -4.04 -6.19
N LEU A 39 3.70 -3.73 -6.84
CA LEU A 39 3.96 -4.14 -8.22
C LEU A 39 4.04 -5.66 -8.38
N ALA A 40 4.66 -6.36 -7.43
CA ALA A 40 4.74 -7.83 -7.44
C ALA A 40 3.36 -8.48 -7.28
N GLU A 41 2.49 -7.89 -6.46
CA GLU A 41 1.11 -8.33 -6.23
C GLU A 41 0.11 -7.83 -7.31
N GLY A 42 0.61 -7.18 -8.38
CA GLY A 42 -0.24 -6.66 -9.46
C GLY A 42 -1.10 -5.44 -9.08
N ILE A 43 -0.83 -4.82 -7.93
CA ILE A 43 -1.49 -3.61 -7.46
C ILE A 43 -0.72 -2.39 -7.98
N GLN A 44 -1.35 -1.66 -8.90
CA GLN A 44 -0.88 -0.32 -9.22
C GLN A 44 -1.32 0.65 -8.13
N SER A 45 -0.37 1.25 -7.41
CA SER A 45 -0.67 2.43 -6.61
C SER A 45 -1.26 3.49 -7.56
N PRO A 46 -2.37 4.17 -7.19
CA PRO A 46 -2.88 5.26 -7.98
C PRO A 46 -1.74 6.26 -8.19
N ALA A 47 -1.47 6.60 -9.45
CA ALA A 47 -0.52 7.66 -9.76
C ALA A 47 -0.97 8.90 -8.98
N HIS A 48 -0.05 9.55 -8.26
CA HIS A 48 -0.33 10.77 -7.50
C HIS A 48 -1.07 11.76 -8.40
N GLU A 49 -2.40 11.82 -8.25
CA GLU A 49 -3.24 12.78 -8.96
C GLU A 49 -2.81 14.13 -8.41
N ARG A 50 -2.02 14.86 -9.19
CA ARG A 50 -1.60 16.21 -8.84
C ARG A 50 -2.87 17.05 -8.85
N HIS A 51 -3.50 17.18 -7.68
CA HIS A 51 -4.59 18.11 -7.48
C HIS A 51 -3.99 19.52 -7.53
N PHE A 52 -3.76 20.02 -8.75
CA PHE A 52 -3.55 21.44 -8.98
C PHE A 52 -4.94 22.08 -8.84
N GLY A 53 -5.15 22.71 -7.68
CA GLY A 53 -6.35 23.49 -7.42
C GLY A 53 -6.57 24.53 -8.51
N SER A 54 -7.82 24.63 -8.95
CA SER A 54 -8.35 25.74 -9.73
C SER A 54 -8.68 26.92 -8.84
#